data_AF-A0A661CNB3-F1
#
_entry.id   AF-A0A661CNB3-F1
#
_cell.length_a   1.000
_cell.length_b   1.000
_cell.length_c   1.000
_cell.angle_alpha   90.00
_cell.angle_beta   90.00
_cell.angle_gamma   90.00
#
_symmetry.space_group_name_H-M   'P 1'
#
loop_
_entity.id
_entity.type
_entity.pdbx_description
1 polymer ?
#
loop_
_entity_poly.entity_id
_entity_poly.type
_entity_poly.pdbx_seq_one_letter_code
_entity_poly.pdbx_strand_id
1 'polypeptide(L)'
;MNDWEHLTKHAILGTGGQAFSLPQSPLSFLWAQLETKEPAEKLLHSAALLTEYRRVGWQLPTSEKQSIASSPPETLPLCTPKAVEYLRTILREEDREIQKALLGEWLRLAQAAKQRAPFEVLPVLLDKCKPNKQLHKYLSETIGQRGHWLAKRNPDWQSIADVQTFRTSEV
;
A
#
# COMPACT_ATOMS: atom_id res chain seq x y z
N MET A 1 27.18 15.67 1.88
CA MET A 1 27.35 14.72 0.77
C MET A 1 28.82 14.27 0.62
N ASN A 2 29.80 15.12 0.98
CA ASN A 2 31.23 14.87 0.77
C ASN A 2 31.89 13.84 1.72
N ASP A 3 31.35 13.61 2.92
CA ASP A 3 32.02 12.76 3.92
C ASP A 3 32.07 11.29 3.50
N TRP A 4 30.97 10.76 2.96
CA TRP A 4 30.92 9.38 2.47
C TRP A 4 31.85 9.16 1.28
N GLU A 5 31.89 10.12 0.35
CA GLU A 5 32.80 10.08 -0.79
C GLU A 5 34.27 10.13 -0.36
N HIS A 6 34.58 10.92 0.67
CA HIS A 6 35.92 11.02 1.24
C HIS A 6 36.40 9.71 1.87
N LEU A 7 35.53 9.03 2.64
CA LEU A 7 35.82 7.71 3.21
C LEU A 7 35.96 6.64 2.12
N THR A 8 35.08 6.66 1.11
CA THR A 8 35.12 5.69 0.00
C THR A 8 36.40 5.84 -0.83
N LYS A 9 36.84 7.07 -1.10
CA LYS A 9 38.11 7.33 -1.80
C LYS A 9 39.31 6.74 -1.06
N HIS A 10 39.39 6.94 0.26
CA HIS A 10 40.48 6.38 1.06
C HIS A 10 40.40 4.86 1.19
N ALA A 11 39.20 4.27 1.19
CA ALA A 11 39.02 2.82 1.19
C ALA A 11 39.54 2.18 -0.11
N ILE A 12 39.28 2.82 -1.26
CA ILE A 12 39.72 2.32 -2.57
C ILE A 12 41.24 2.48 -2.76
N LEU A 13 41.82 3.60 -2.30
CA LEU A 13 43.26 3.86 -2.41
C LEU A 13 44.10 3.04 -1.40
N GLY A 14 43.47 2.54 -0.34
CA GLY A 14 44.14 1.81 0.74
C GLY A 14 44.80 2.73 1.77
N THR A 15 44.87 2.25 3.01
CA THR A 15 45.38 3.01 4.16
C THR A 15 46.89 2.88 4.38
N GLY A 16 47.60 2.20 3.48
CA GLY A 16 49.04 1.92 3.60
C GLY A 16 49.96 2.98 2.98
N GLY A 17 49.48 3.73 1.98
CA GLY A 17 50.29 4.73 1.26
C GLY A 17 50.14 6.17 1.76
N GLN A 18 48.98 6.51 2.33
CA GLN A 18 48.66 7.86 2.80
C GLN A 18 47.92 7.76 4.13
N ALA A 19 48.35 8.54 5.14
CA ALA A 19 47.70 8.54 6.44
C ALA A 19 46.26 9.05 6.29
N PHE A 20 45.30 8.19 6.61
CA PHE A 20 43.87 8.54 6.57
C PHE A 20 43.59 9.74 7.48
N SER A 21 43.02 10.80 6.89
CA SER A 21 42.58 11.99 7.60
C SER A 21 41.05 12.06 7.63
N LEU A 22 40.51 12.49 8.76
CA LEU A 22 39.07 12.64 8.93
C LEU A 22 38.59 13.88 8.16
N PRO A 23 37.47 13.81 7.43
CA PRO A 23 36.92 14.98 6.77
C PRO A 23 36.43 16.00 7.80
N GLN A 24 36.43 17.29 7.44
CA GLN A 24 35.82 18.31 8.28
C GLN A 24 34.30 18.30 8.09
N SER A 25 33.57 17.91 9.13
CA SER A 25 32.13 17.68 9.12
C SER A 25 31.52 18.11 10.46
N PRO A 26 30.20 18.32 10.56
CA PRO A 26 29.53 18.42 11.86
C PRO A 26 29.80 17.22 12.77
N LEU A 27 30.20 16.07 12.22
CA LEU A 27 30.56 14.87 12.97
C LEU A 27 32.02 14.84 13.47
N SER A 28 32.83 15.87 13.19
CA SER A 28 34.24 15.91 13.58
C SER A 28 34.48 15.67 15.07
N PHE A 29 33.58 16.15 15.93
CA PHE A 29 33.69 15.93 17.38
C PHE A 29 33.49 14.46 17.77
N LEU A 30 32.64 13.72 17.06
CA LEU A 30 32.41 12.29 17.28
C LEU A 30 33.59 11.46 16.79
N TRP A 31 34.18 11.82 15.64
CA TRP A 31 35.37 11.13 15.16
C TRP A 31 36.61 11.41 16.02
N ALA A 32 36.70 12.58 16.67
CA ALA A 32 37.77 12.89 17.62
C ALA A 32 37.74 11.99 18.88
N GLN A 33 36.61 11.35 19.18
CA GLN A 33 36.46 10.41 20.29
C GLN A 33 36.91 8.98 19.91
N LEU A 34 37.26 8.72 18.66
CA LEU A 34 37.78 7.42 18.23
C LEU A 34 39.26 7.29 18.63
N GLU A 35 39.55 6.45 19.63
CA GLU A 35 40.90 6.22 20.17
C GLU A 35 41.77 5.27 19.32
N THR A 36 41.37 4.98 18.10
CA THR A 36 42.08 4.02 17.24
C THR A 36 43.40 4.61 16.76
N LYS A 37 44.46 3.79 16.69
CA LYS A 37 45.80 4.23 16.29
C LYS A 37 46.13 3.85 14.85
N GLU A 38 45.66 2.69 14.40
CA GLU A 38 45.89 2.23 13.03
C GLU A 38 45.00 2.95 12.02
N PRO A 39 45.55 3.30 10.84
CA PRO A 39 44.81 4.06 9.83
C PRO A 39 43.65 3.25 9.22
N ALA A 40 43.78 1.92 9.12
CA ALA A 40 42.71 1.03 8.67
C ALA A 40 41.54 1.02 9.66
N GLU A 41 41.82 0.88 10.95
CA GLU A 41 40.81 0.93 12.01
C GLU A 41 40.12 2.30 12.06
N LYS A 42 40.87 3.41 11.98
CA LYS A 42 40.29 4.75 11.94
C LYS A 42 39.29 4.92 10.80
N LEU A 43 39.62 4.41 9.61
CA LEU A 43 38.74 4.47 8.46
C LEU A 43 37.46 3.67 8.72
N LEU A 44 37.56 2.41 9.18
CA LEU A 44 36.40 1.57 9.42
C LEU A 44 35.47 2.13 10.51
N HIS A 45 36.04 2.61 11.62
CA HIS A 45 35.24 3.21 12.70
C HIS A 45 34.55 4.50 12.26
N SER A 46 35.23 5.35 11.48
CA SER A 46 34.61 6.57 10.93
C SER A 46 33.46 6.25 9.96
N ALA A 47 33.59 5.20 9.16
CA ALA A 47 32.55 4.72 8.25
C ALA A 47 31.36 4.11 9.00
N ALA A 48 31.61 3.33 10.06
CA ALA A 48 30.57 2.77 10.93
C ALA A 48 29.75 3.90 11.58
N LEU A 49 30.43 4.91 12.13
CA LEU A 49 29.79 6.07 12.75
C LEU A 49 28.93 6.85 11.76
N LEU A 50 29.47 7.14 10.57
CA LEU A 50 28.72 7.87 9.54
C LEU A 50 27.51 7.05 9.04
N THR A 51 27.65 5.74 8.94
CA THR A 51 26.54 4.85 8.56
C THR A 51 25.43 4.92 9.59
N GLU A 52 25.76 4.80 10.88
CA GLU A 52 24.75 4.83 11.93
C GLU A 52 24.10 6.21 12.05
N TYR A 53 24.88 7.29 11.96
CA TYR A 53 24.37 8.66 11.91
C TYR A 53 23.34 8.85 10.77
N ARG A 54 23.63 8.31 9.58
CA ARG A 54 22.70 8.39 8.45
C ARG A 54 21.45 7.54 8.65
N ARG A 55 21.55 6.39 9.33
CA ARG A 55 20.41 5.52 9.61
C ARG A 55 19.46 6.16 10.62
N VAL A 56 19.99 6.73 11.69
CA VAL A 56 19.16 7.38 12.74
C VAL A 56 18.68 8.78 12.35
N GLY A 57 19.44 9.48 11.50
CA GLY A 57 19.08 10.79 10.96
C GLY A 57 18.19 10.73 9.72
N TRP A 58 17.83 9.53 9.24
CA TRP A 58 16.94 9.40 8.10
C TRP A 58 15.51 9.79 8.48
N GLN A 59 15.08 10.93 7.96
CA GLN A 59 13.68 11.33 8.04
C GLN A 59 12.95 10.85 6.79
N LEU A 60 11.73 10.32 6.96
CA LEU A 60 10.88 10.03 5.82
C LEU A 60 10.65 11.34 5.03
N PRO A 61 10.82 11.34 3.70
CA PRO A 61 10.46 12.49 2.89
C PRO A 61 9.02 12.88 3.20
N THR A 62 8.80 14.12 3.62
CA THR A 62 7.44 14.64 3.79
C THR A 62 6.80 14.67 2.41
N SER A 63 5.72 13.93 2.22
CA SER A 63 4.97 13.98 0.97
C SER A 63 4.10 15.22 0.96
N GLU A 64 4.29 16.10 -0.01
CA GLU A 64 3.38 17.22 -0.28
C GLU A 64 2.06 16.77 -0.95
N LYS A 65 1.94 15.47 -1.29
CA LYS A 65 0.72 14.96 -1.92
C LYS A 65 -0.43 15.03 -0.92
N GLN A 66 -1.52 15.67 -1.35
CA GLN A 66 -2.76 15.69 -0.59
C GLN A 66 -3.19 14.27 -0.22
N SER A 67 -3.46 14.09 1.07
CA SER A 67 -3.96 12.83 1.59
C SER A 67 -5.28 12.48 0.91
N ILE A 68 -5.36 11.24 0.46
CA ILE A 68 -6.57 10.69 -0.12
C ILE A 68 -7.65 10.64 0.97
N ALA A 69 -8.77 11.33 0.75
CA ALA A 69 -9.92 11.26 1.65
C ALA A 69 -10.34 9.79 1.89
N SER A 70 -10.43 9.40 3.15
CA SER A 70 -10.80 8.04 3.57
C SER A 70 -12.23 7.68 3.12
N SER A 71 -12.51 6.38 3.02
CA SER A 71 -13.86 5.89 2.78
C SER A 71 -14.77 6.22 3.97
N PRO A 72 -16.05 6.60 3.73
CA PRO A 72 -17.02 6.76 4.79
C PRO A 72 -17.17 5.48 5.64
N PRO A 73 -17.60 5.59 6.91
CA PRO A 73 -17.92 4.42 7.72
C PRO A 73 -18.97 3.52 7.06
N GLU A 74 -18.81 2.21 7.21
CA GLU A 74 -19.77 1.26 6.64
C GLU A 74 -21.14 1.37 7.32
N THR A 75 -22.19 1.26 6.51
CA THR A 75 -23.58 1.27 6.96
C THR A 75 -24.22 -0.12 6.96
N LEU A 76 -23.65 -1.07 6.20
CA LEU A 76 -24.16 -2.42 6.06
C LEU A 76 -23.36 -3.42 6.92
N PRO A 77 -24.03 -4.37 7.59
CA PRO A 77 -23.35 -5.45 8.28
C PRO A 77 -22.61 -6.35 7.30
N LEU A 78 -21.47 -6.88 7.72
CA LEU A 78 -20.75 -7.90 6.97
C LEU A 78 -21.64 -9.14 6.80
N CYS A 79 -21.54 -9.80 5.65
CA CYS A 79 -22.25 -11.06 5.42
C CYS A 79 -21.75 -12.18 6.35
N THR A 80 -22.56 -13.24 6.47
CA THR A 80 -22.22 -14.36 7.36
C THR A 80 -20.90 -15.04 6.95
N PRO A 81 -20.15 -15.65 7.87
CA PRO A 81 -18.88 -16.33 7.56
C PRO A 81 -19.03 -17.37 6.43
N LYS A 82 -20.14 -18.11 6.43
CA LYS A 82 -20.45 -19.09 5.38
C LYS A 82 -20.70 -18.43 4.02
N ALA A 83 -21.36 -17.28 3.97
CA ALA A 83 -21.53 -16.52 2.74
C ALA A 83 -20.19 -15.99 2.20
N VAL A 84 -19.27 -15.60 3.08
CA VAL A 84 -17.90 -15.21 2.71
C VAL A 84 -17.14 -16.38 2.08
N GLU A 85 -17.21 -17.57 2.68
CA GLU A 85 -16.58 -18.78 2.13
C GLU A 85 -17.13 -19.12 0.75
N TYR A 86 -18.46 -19.14 0.58
CA TYR A 86 -19.07 -19.37 -0.72
C TYR A 86 -18.63 -18.34 -1.76
N LEU A 87 -18.62 -17.05 -1.41
CA LEU A 87 -18.16 -16.02 -2.33
C LEU A 87 -16.71 -16.27 -2.78
N ARG A 88 -15.81 -16.60 -1.85
CA ARG A 88 -14.42 -16.90 -2.18
C ARG A 88 -14.29 -18.11 -3.10
N THR A 89 -15.10 -19.14 -2.90
CA THR A 89 -15.14 -20.30 -3.81
C THR A 89 -15.65 -19.91 -5.19
N ILE A 90 -16.76 -19.15 -5.26
CA ILE A 90 -17.34 -18.69 -6.53
C ILE A 90 -16.34 -17.83 -7.32
N LEU A 91 -15.58 -16.96 -6.66
CA LEU A 91 -14.57 -16.11 -7.32
C LEU A 91 -13.37 -16.90 -7.87
N ARG A 92 -13.16 -18.15 -7.41
CA ARG A 92 -12.12 -19.06 -7.90
C ARG A 92 -12.62 -19.99 -9.01
N GLU A 93 -13.92 -20.03 -9.27
CA GLU A 93 -14.49 -20.82 -10.36
C GLU A 93 -13.89 -20.40 -11.71
N GLU A 94 -13.46 -21.39 -12.49
CA GLU A 94 -12.77 -21.19 -13.76
C GLU A 94 -13.76 -21.04 -14.91
N ASP A 95 -14.89 -21.75 -14.83
CA ASP A 95 -15.98 -21.61 -15.79
C ASP A 95 -16.68 -20.26 -15.59
N ARG A 96 -16.56 -19.39 -16.59
CA ARG A 96 -17.10 -18.04 -16.54
C ARG A 96 -18.63 -17.99 -16.50
N GLU A 97 -19.32 -18.91 -17.17
CA GLU A 97 -20.78 -18.91 -17.19
C GLU A 97 -21.34 -19.43 -15.87
N ILE A 98 -20.72 -20.47 -15.29
CA ILE A 98 -21.07 -20.95 -13.95
C ILE A 98 -20.77 -19.86 -12.91
N GLN A 99 -19.57 -19.27 -12.95
CA GLN A 99 -19.18 -18.18 -12.05
C GLN A 99 -20.17 -17.01 -12.11
N LYS A 100 -20.57 -16.59 -13.31
CA LYS A 100 -21.52 -15.50 -13.51
C LYS A 100 -22.90 -15.81 -12.92
N ALA A 101 -23.40 -17.03 -13.14
CA ALA A 101 -24.69 -17.45 -12.57
C ALA A 101 -24.65 -17.47 -11.04
N LEU A 102 -23.59 -18.06 -10.46
CA LEU A 102 -23.40 -18.15 -9.01
C LEU A 102 -23.18 -16.78 -8.36
N LEU A 103 -22.39 -15.89 -8.97
CA LEU A 103 -22.23 -14.52 -8.50
C LEU A 103 -23.56 -13.78 -8.51
N GLY A 104 -24.36 -13.95 -9.57
CA GLY A 104 -25.68 -13.34 -9.66
C GLY A 104 -26.63 -13.80 -8.57
N GLU A 105 -26.59 -15.07 -8.20
CA GLU A 105 -27.36 -15.60 -7.07
C GLU A 105 -26.86 -15.05 -5.73
N TRP A 106 -25.55 -15.13 -5.50
CA TRP A 106 -24.94 -14.66 -4.26
C TRP A 106 -25.23 -13.18 -4.00
N LEU A 107 -25.11 -12.32 -5.03
CA LEU A 107 -25.40 -10.89 -4.93
C LEU A 107 -26.87 -10.61 -4.63
N ARG A 108 -27.80 -11.36 -5.25
CA ARG A 108 -29.24 -11.24 -4.97
C ARG A 108 -29.56 -11.61 -3.52
N LEU A 109 -28.97 -12.69 -3.01
CA LEU A 109 -29.16 -13.11 -1.62
C LEU A 109 -28.54 -12.12 -0.63
N ALA A 110 -27.34 -11.61 -0.90
CA ALA A 110 -26.68 -10.61 -0.07
C ALA A 110 -27.48 -9.29 -0.04
N GLN A 111 -28.01 -8.85 -1.18
CA GLN A 111 -28.90 -7.69 -1.27
C GLN A 111 -30.18 -7.91 -0.43
N ALA A 112 -30.86 -9.04 -0.59
CA ALA A 112 -32.07 -9.36 0.16
C ALA A 112 -31.83 -9.38 1.67
N ALA A 113 -30.66 -9.88 2.11
CA ALA A 113 -30.24 -9.87 3.50
C ALA A 113 -29.72 -8.50 3.98
N LYS A 114 -29.59 -7.50 3.09
CA LYS A 114 -28.96 -6.18 3.35
C LYS A 114 -27.56 -6.31 3.96
N GLN A 115 -26.78 -7.27 3.45
CA GLN A 115 -25.43 -7.56 3.89
C GLN A 115 -24.42 -7.16 2.83
N ARG A 116 -23.22 -6.76 3.27
CA ARG A 116 -22.12 -6.43 2.37
C ARG A 116 -21.11 -7.55 2.20
N ALA A 117 -20.44 -7.52 1.05
CA ALA A 117 -19.26 -8.32 0.78
C ALA A 117 -18.08 -7.95 1.72
N PRO A 118 -17.16 -8.91 1.97
CA PRO A 118 -15.93 -8.65 2.70
C PRO A 118 -15.00 -7.71 1.92
N PHE A 119 -14.13 -6.98 2.63
CA PHE A 119 -13.32 -5.92 2.00
C PHE A 119 -12.22 -6.47 1.09
N GLU A 120 -11.63 -7.59 1.49
CA GLU A 120 -10.50 -8.23 0.82
C GLU A 120 -10.83 -8.78 -0.57
N VAL A 121 -12.11 -9.03 -0.86
CA VAL A 121 -12.56 -9.52 -2.18
C VAL A 121 -13.09 -8.42 -3.08
N LEU A 122 -13.24 -7.18 -2.58
CA LEU A 122 -13.89 -6.10 -3.35
C LEU A 122 -13.25 -5.86 -4.73
N PRO A 123 -11.90 -5.77 -4.87
CA PRO A 123 -11.30 -5.55 -6.19
C PRO A 123 -11.64 -6.67 -7.18
N VAL A 124 -11.48 -7.92 -6.74
CA VAL A 124 -11.77 -9.10 -7.58
C VAL A 124 -13.25 -9.16 -7.94
N LEU A 125 -14.13 -8.89 -6.97
CA LEU A 125 -15.58 -8.88 -7.18
C LEU A 125 -15.99 -7.81 -8.21
N LEU A 126 -15.45 -6.60 -8.10
CA LEU A 126 -15.70 -5.50 -9.05
C LEU A 126 -15.24 -5.89 -10.46
N ASP A 127 -14.05 -6.46 -10.60
CA ASP A 127 -13.52 -6.91 -11.90
C ASP A 127 -14.39 -7.99 -12.55
N LYS A 128 -14.82 -8.99 -11.76
CA LYS A 128 -15.65 -10.08 -12.26
C LYS A 128 -17.05 -9.62 -12.67
N CYS A 129 -17.60 -8.61 -12.00
CA CYS A 129 -18.93 -8.08 -12.32
C CYS A 129 -18.92 -6.95 -13.35
N LYS A 130 -17.77 -6.30 -13.61
CA LYS A 130 -17.61 -5.24 -14.63
C LYS A 130 -18.29 -5.56 -15.98
N PRO A 131 -18.08 -6.74 -16.62
CA PRO A 131 -18.66 -7.01 -17.94
C PRO A 131 -20.19 -7.19 -17.93
N ASN A 132 -20.82 -7.45 -16.77
CA ASN A 132 -22.23 -7.78 -16.68
C ASN A 132 -23.05 -6.67 -15.99
N LYS A 133 -23.60 -5.75 -16.80
CA LYS A 133 -24.43 -4.64 -16.32
C LYS A 133 -25.66 -5.06 -15.52
N GLN A 134 -26.21 -6.26 -15.76
CA GLN A 134 -27.36 -6.76 -15.00
C GLN A 134 -27.01 -6.99 -13.52
N LEU A 135 -25.75 -7.30 -13.23
CA LEU A 135 -25.27 -7.51 -11.86
C LEU A 135 -25.01 -6.19 -11.14
N HIS A 136 -24.79 -5.08 -11.85
CA HIS A 136 -24.41 -3.80 -11.25
C HIS A 136 -25.45 -3.30 -10.26
N LYS A 137 -26.75 -3.53 -10.53
CA LYS A 137 -27.84 -3.20 -9.62
C LYS A 137 -27.66 -3.88 -8.26
N TYR A 138 -27.48 -5.20 -8.26
CA TYR A 138 -27.31 -5.98 -7.02
C TYR A 138 -25.98 -5.65 -6.34
N LEU A 139 -24.92 -5.54 -7.14
CA LEU A 139 -23.57 -5.23 -6.68
C LEU A 139 -23.50 -3.90 -5.95
N SER A 140 -24.11 -2.84 -6.49
CA SER A 140 -24.16 -1.51 -5.86
C SER A 140 -24.80 -1.53 -4.47
N GLU A 141 -25.65 -2.50 -4.16
CA GLU A 141 -26.27 -2.61 -2.83
C GLU A 141 -25.45 -3.49 -1.87
N THR A 142 -24.49 -4.26 -2.37
CA THR A 142 -23.72 -5.25 -1.57
C THR A 142 -22.25 -4.89 -1.38
N ILE A 143 -21.68 -3.94 -2.13
CA ILE A 143 -20.25 -3.59 -2.03
C ILE A 143 -19.89 -2.65 -0.86
N GLY A 144 -20.90 -2.08 -0.19
CA GLY A 144 -20.70 -1.18 0.95
C GLY A 144 -20.03 0.15 0.57
N GLN A 145 -19.78 1.02 1.57
CA GLN A 145 -19.20 2.35 1.34
C GLN A 145 -17.79 2.28 0.77
N ARG A 146 -16.99 1.31 1.21
CA ARG A 146 -15.64 1.09 0.70
C ARG A 146 -15.62 0.65 -0.76
N GLY A 147 -16.57 -0.17 -1.17
CA GLY A 147 -16.72 -0.57 -2.56
C GLY A 147 -17.03 0.60 -3.48
N HIS A 148 -17.97 1.47 -3.08
CA HIS A 148 -18.28 2.69 -3.86
C HIS A 148 -17.11 3.67 -3.88
N TRP A 149 -16.45 3.87 -2.74
CA TRP A 149 -15.26 4.71 -2.65
C TRP A 149 -14.14 4.20 -3.57
N LEU A 150 -13.96 2.88 -3.65
CA LEU A 150 -12.99 2.25 -4.52
C LEU A 150 -13.38 2.37 -6.00
N ALA A 151 -14.65 2.12 -6.33
CA ALA A 151 -15.17 2.19 -7.69
C ALA A 151 -15.09 3.60 -8.29
N LYS A 152 -15.31 4.65 -7.50
CA LYS A 152 -15.17 6.06 -7.95
C LYS A 152 -13.72 6.42 -8.34
N ARG A 153 -12.73 5.68 -7.85
CA ARG A 153 -11.29 5.96 -8.06
C ARG A 153 -10.67 5.16 -9.18
N ASN A 154 -11.37 4.16 -9.72
CA ASN A 154 -10.90 3.36 -10.83
C ASN A 154 -11.84 3.55 -12.03
N PRO A 155 -11.38 4.14 -13.16
CA PRO A 155 -12.20 4.32 -14.36
C PRO A 155 -12.90 3.05 -14.84
N ASP A 156 -12.28 1.89 -14.63
CA ASP A 156 -12.84 0.59 -15.02
C ASP A 156 -14.10 0.19 -14.26
N TRP A 157 -14.33 0.77 -13.07
CA TRP A 157 -15.44 0.43 -12.19
C TRP A 157 -16.48 1.55 -12.06
N GLN A 158 -16.28 2.71 -12.72
CA GLN A 158 -17.16 3.88 -12.57
C GLN A 158 -18.64 3.58 -12.86
N SER A 159 -18.92 2.78 -13.91
CA SER A 159 -20.29 2.38 -14.26
C SER A 159 -21.05 1.66 -13.13
N ILE A 160 -20.35 1.06 -12.17
CA ILE A 160 -20.92 0.40 -10.98
C ILE A 160 -21.24 1.44 -9.89
N ALA A 161 -20.39 2.47 -9.74
CA ALA A 161 -20.57 3.54 -8.75
C ALA A 161 -21.74 4.47 -9.10
N ASP A 162 -21.99 4.71 -10.39
CA ASP A 162 -23.01 5.65 -10.87
C ASP A 162 -24.44 5.19 -10.54
N VAL A 163 -24.66 3.87 -10.38
CA VAL A 163 -25.96 3.28 -10.04
C VAL A 163 -26.50 3.79 -8.70
N GLN A 164 -25.61 4.17 -7.77
CA GLN A 164 -26.00 4.70 -6.47
C GLN A 164 -26.46 6.17 -6.55
N THR A 165 -25.83 6.95 -7.42
CA THR A 165 -26.04 8.40 -7.55
C THR A 165 -27.45 8.74 -8.02
N PHE A 166 -28.03 7.92 -8.91
CA PHE A 166 -29.40 8.13 -9.41
C PHE A 166 -30.50 7.94 -8.37
N ARG A 167 -30.25 7.24 -7.26
CA ARG A 167 -31.25 7.01 -6.21
C ARG A 167 -31.23 8.04 -5.09
N THR A 168 -30.13 8.78 -4.94
CA THR A 168 -29.99 9.84 -3.92
C THR A 168 -30.57 11.19 -4.37
N SER A 169 -31.04 11.32 -5.62
CA SER A 169 -31.58 12.56 -6.19
C SER A 169 -33.12 12.64 -6.23
N GLU A 170 -33.85 11.72 -5.58
CA GLU A 170 -35.33 11.70 -5.55
C GLU A 170 -35.93 11.90 -4.14
N VAL A 171 -35.28 12.68 -3.26
CA VAL A 171 -35.86 13.14 -1.98
C VAL A 171 -35.75 14.66 -1.90
#